data_AF-A0AAP8MWM4-F1
#
_entry.id   AF-A0AAP8MWM4-F1
#
_cell.length_a   1.000
_cell.length_b   1.000
_cell.length_c   1.000
_cell.angle_alpha   90.00
_cell.angle_beta   90.00
_cell.angle_gamma   90.00
#
_symmetry.space_group_name_H-M   'P 1'
#
loop_
_entity.id
_entity.type
_entity.pdbx_description
1 polymer ?
#
loop_
_entity_poly.entity_id
_entity_poly.type
_entity_poly.pdbx_seq_one_letter_code
_entity_poly.pdbx_strand_id
1 'polypeptide(L)'
;MRRILFIFFLVALQSFNVSANENKEPSFDYPFLLGEWFITNPAPESTQDDFLTIRLSFDSNYYFTIDIQKKDYSVERWEGLYNASDDTVVLGLNTSTPQIYAYKTTHNRLNLNGITFHKALSKPLAGIWSSQVLAGEDILASNVQKLDLILQPDFVFMFRASGEQGQESIKRGIYYIENDHLVLLYENGETQSSYSLNDDTLTLSGTGTDMYAELARMR
;
A
#
# COMPACT_ATOMS: atom_id res chain seq x y z
N MET A 1 61.20 -40.85 -29.73
CA MET A 1 59.74 -41.06 -29.77
C MET A 1 59.38 -41.70 -28.43
N ARG A 2 58.49 -41.23 -27.54
CA ARG A 2 57.33 -40.35 -27.61
C ARG A 2 57.07 -39.95 -26.14
N ARG A 3 57.18 -38.67 -25.76
CA ARG A 3 56.89 -38.20 -24.39
C ARG A 3 55.37 -38.11 -24.23
N ILE A 4 54.79 -38.85 -23.30
CA ILE A 4 53.37 -38.78 -22.96
C ILE A 4 53.20 -37.58 -22.01
N LEU A 5 52.61 -36.51 -22.54
CA LEU A 5 52.23 -35.33 -21.80
C LEU A 5 50.85 -35.61 -21.16
N PHE A 6 50.81 -35.85 -19.85
CA PHE A 6 49.55 -35.89 -19.09
C PHE A 6 49.05 -34.46 -18.92
N ILE A 7 48.06 -34.08 -19.72
CA ILE A 7 47.34 -32.80 -19.56
C ILE A 7 46.22 -33.05 -18.54
N PHE A 8 46.41 -32.52 -17.34
CA PHE A 8 45.36 -32.41 -16.32
C PHE A 8 44.33 -31.39 -16.82
N PHE A 9 43.18 -31.85 -17.28
CA PHE A 9 42.05 -30.97 -17.61
C PHE A 9 41.32 -30.64 -16.31
N LEU A 10 41.67 -29.49 -15.73
CA LEU A 10 40.99 -28.90 -14.58
C LEU A 10 39.61 -28.43 -15.06
N VAL A 11 38.57 -29.22 -14.79
CA VAL A 11 37.18 -28.81 -14.99
C VAL A 11 36.87 -27.72 -13.97
N ALA A 12 37.03 -26.46 -14.39
CA ALA A 12 36.50 -25.32 -13.67
C ALA A 12 34.96 -25.44 -13.72
N LEU A 13 34.37 -25.84 -12.59
CA LEU A 13 32.95 -25.65 -12.31
C LEU A 13 32.69 -24.14 -12.37
N GLN A 14 32.27 -23.65 -13.52
CA GLN A 14 31.69 -22.33 -13.64
C GLN A 14 30.34 -22.38 -12.95
N SER A 15 30.29 -21.85 -11.73
CA SER A 15 29.02 -21.52 -11.07
C SER A 15 28.24 -20.64 -12.04
N PHE A 16 27.17 -21.17 -12.62
CA PHE A 16 26.17 -20.34 -13.25
C PHE A 16 25.64 -19.42 -12.16
N ASN A 17 26.11 -18.17 -12.14
CA ASN A 17 25.42 -17.11 -11.44
C ASN A 17 24.07 -16.99 -12.15
N VAL A 18 23.05 -17.60 -11.58
CA VAL A 18 21.67 -17.21 -11.87
C VAL A 18 21.63 -15.74 -11.48
N SER A 19 21.56 -14.87 -12.48
CA SER A 19 21.21 -13.48 -12.28
C SER A 19 19.87 -13.50 -11.57
N ALA A 20 19.88 -13.28 -10.26
CA ALA A 20 18.68 -12.90 -9.56
C ALA A 20 18.15 -11.68 -10.31
N ASN A 21 16.95 -11.82 -10.85
CA ASN A 21 16.25 -10.72 -11.50
C ASN A 21 16.23 -9.55 -10.50
N GLU A 22 16.85 -8.43 -10.83
CA GLU A 22 16.90 -7.20 -10.02
C GLU A 22 15.53 -6.49 -9.98
N ASN A 23 14.44 -7.25 -9.88
CA ASN A 23 13.22 -6.72 -9.32
C ASN A 23 13.45 -6.66 -7.82
N LYS A 24 14.16 -5.61 -7.39
CA LYS A 24 14.21 -5.18 -6.00
C LYS A 24 12.75 -5.00 -5.59
N GLU A 25 12.21 -5.97 -4.85
CA GLU A 25 10.91 -5.81 -4.22
C GLU A 25 10.98 -4.48 -3.45
N PRO A 26 10.02 -3.56 -3.66
CA PRO A 26 10.05 -2.28 -2.98
C PRO A 26 9.98 -2.53 -1.47
N SER A 27 11.11 -2.38 -0.79
CA SER A 27 11.13 -2.29 0.67
C SER A 27 10.59 -0.91 1.03
N PHE A 28 9.32 -0.82 1.39
CA PHE A 28 8.67 0.44 1.72
C PHE A 28 9.16 0.97 3.08
N ASP A 29 10.08 1.93 3.05
CA ASP A 29 10.54 2.63 4.26
C ASP A 29 9.48 3.62 4.80
N TYR A 30 8.55 4.10 3.94
CA TYR A 30 7.57 5.15 4.30
C TYR A 30 6.11 4.88 3.85
N PRO A 31 5.51 3.71 4.15
CA PRO A 31 4.13 3.42 3.77
C PRO A 31 3.10 4.42 4.33
N PHE A 32 3.48 5.18 5.36
CA PHE A 32 2.60 6.15 6.01
C PHE A 32 2.32 7.42 5.19
N LEU A 33 3.04 7.69 4.11
CA LEU A 33 2.72 8.83 3.23
C LEU A 33 1.78 8.44 2.09
N LEU A 34 1.75 7.17 1.70
CA LEU A 34 0.98 6.70 0.55
C LEU A 34 -0.53 6.86 0.75
N GLY A 35 -1.22 7.20 -0.33
CA GLY A 35 -2.67 7.37 -0.39
C GLY A 35 -3.13 8.82 -0.45
N GLU A 36 -4.42 9.03 -0.22
CA GLU A 36 -5.08 10.34 -0.31
C GLU A 36 -5.28 10.95 1.08
N TRP A 37 -4.95 12.23 1.20
CA TRP A 37 -4.98 13.04 2.42
C TRP A 37 -5.81 14.30 2.20
N PHE A 38 -6.67 14.62 3.15
CA PHE A 38 -7.65 15.68 3.01
C PHE A 38 -7.61 16.66 4.17
N ILE A 39 -7.79 17.94 3.84
CA ILE A 39 -8.19 18.97 4.79
C ILE A 39 -9.37 19.71 4.21
N THR A 40 -10.43 19.82 5.00
CA THR A 40 -11.62 20.60 4.67
C THR A 40 -11.59 21.88 5.46
N ASN A 41 -11.91 22.99 4.80
CA ASN A 41 -12.13 24.25 5.51
C ASN A 41 -13.39 24.11 6.38
N PRO A 42 -13.29 24.21 7.71
CA PRO A 42 -14.44 24.02 8.59
C PRO A 42 -15.43 25.20 8.51
N ALA A 43 -15.02 26.35 7.98
CA ALA A 43 -15.84 27.56 7.97
C ALA A 43 -15.58 28.41 6.70
N PRO A 44 -15.81 27.86 5.49
CA PRO A 44 -15.41 28.46 4.23
C PRO A 44 -16.02 29.84 3.98
N GLU A 45 -17.22 30.11 4.49
CA GLU A 45 -17.90 31.40 4.34
C GLU A 45 -17.34 32.50 5.26
N SER A 46 -16.54 32.12 6.27
CA SER A 46 -16.07 33.04 7.33
C SER A 46 -14.56 33.27 7.33
N THR A 47 -13.79 32.44 6.62
CA THR A 47 -12.34 32.56 6.51
C THR A 47 -11.95 33.34 5.26
N GLN A 48 -10.86 34.10 5.34
CA GLN A 48 -10.26 34.75 4.17
C GLN A 48 -9.66 33.75 3.17
N ASP A 49 -9.30 32.55 3.63
CA ASP A 49 -8.74 31.50 2.79
C ASP A 49 -9.74 31.07 1.71
N ASP A 50 -9.29 31.08 0.45
CA ASP A 50 -10.09 30.74 -0.74
C ASP A 50 -9.99 29.25 -1.10
N PHE A 51 -10.42 28.39 -0.18
CA PHE A 51 -10.55 26.95 -0.45
C PHE A 51 -11.70 26.33 0.34
N LEU A 52 -12.29 25.29 -0.25
CA LEU A 52 -13.25 24.37 0.36
C LEU A 52 -12.54 23.13 0.90
N THR A 53 -11.71 22.50 0.08
CA THR A 53 -10.92 21.33 0.44
C THR A 53 -9.59 21.32 -0.28
N ILE A 54 -8.58 20.74 0.36
CA ILE A 54 -7.31 20.41 -0.27
C ILE A 54 -7.16 18.90 -0.21
N ARG A 55 -6.90 18.27 -1.36
CA ARG A 55 -6.53 16.87 -1.46
C ARG A 55 -5.05 16.78 -1.84
N LEU A 56 -4.29 16.05 -1.05
CA LEU A 56 -2.90 15.71 -1.31
C LEU A 56 -2.81 14.20 -1.50
N SER A 57 -2.17 13.74 -2.58
CA SER A 57 -2.00 12.31 -2.85
C SER A 57 -0.54 11.99 -3.10
N PHE A 58 -0.08 10.84 -2.59
CA PHE A 58 1.23 10.26 -2.84
C PHE A 58 1.08 8.80 -3.29
N ASP A 59 1.83 8.40 -4.31
CA ASP A 59 1.87 7.02 -4.79
C ASP A 59 3.28 6.40 -4.70
N SER A 60 3.35 5.07 -4.85
CA SER A 60 4.58 4.29 -4.78
C SER A 60 5.56 4.58 -5.94
N ASN A 61 5.13 5.29 -6.98
CA ASN A 61 5.98 5.74 -8.09
C ASN A 61 6.66 7.09 -7.79
N TYR A 62 6.61 7.55 -6.54
CA TYR A 62 7.17 8.83 -6.11
C TYR A 62 6.53 10.03 -6.82
N TYR A 63 5.25 9.90 -7.18
CA TYR A 63 4.47 10.98 -7.76
C TYR A 63 3.47 11.54 -6.75
N PHE A 64 3.31 12.87 -6.75
CA PHE A 64 2.35 13.55 -5.90
C PHE A 64 1.37 14.39 -6.72
N THR A 65 0.18 14.59 -6.17
CA THR A 65 -0.77 15.60 -6.64
C THR A 65 -1.31 16.41 -5.48
N ILE A 66 -1.55 17.71 -5.70
CA ILE A 66 -2.24 18.61 -4.79
C ILE A 66 -3.39 19.23 -5.58
N ASP A 67 -4.62 18.95 -5.15
CA ASP A 67 -5.82 19.57 -5.67
C ASP A 67 -6.39 20.52 -4.63
N ILE A 68 -6.49 21.81 -4.97
CA ILE A 68 -7.15 22.82 -4.15
C ILE A 68 -8.48 23.16 -4.81
N GLN A 69 -9.58 22.77 -4.17
CA GLN A 69 -10.90 23.20 -4.60
C GLN A 69 -11.20 24.56 -3.97
N LYS A 70 -11.37 25.58 -4.82
CA LYS A 70 -11.69 26.96 -4.41
C LYS A 70 -13.18 27.13 -4.11
N LYS A 71 -13.57 28.27 -3.54
CA LYS A 71 -14.97 28.55 -3.19
C LYS A 71 -15.88 28.67 -4.42
N ASP A 72 -15.33 29.05 -5.56
CA ASP A 72 -16.03 29.09 -6.85
C ASP A 72 -16.13 27.71 -7.53
N TYR A 73 -15.74 26.63 -6.83
CA TYR A 73 -15.67 25.25 -7.28
C TYR A 73 -14.63 24.96 -8.37
N SER A 74 -13.81 25.93 -8.75
CA SER A 74 -12.64 25.66 -9.59
C SER A 74 -11.60 24.83 -8.84
N VAL A 75 -10.82 24.04 -9.58
CA VAL A 75 -9.76 23.19 -9.03
C VAL A 75 -8.42 23.68 -9.57
N GLU A 76 -7.53 24.06 -8.67
CA GLU A 76 -6.12 24.28 -8.98
C GLU A 76 -5.33 23.00 -8.66
N ARG A 77 -4.53 22.53 -9.62
CA ARG A 77 -3.73 21.31 -9.50
C ARG A 77 -2.25 21.62 -9.57
N TRP A 78 -1.50 21.05 -8.63
CA TRP A 78 -0.05 20.91 -8.72
C TRP A 78 0.34 19.44 -8.66
N GLU A 79 1.36 19.05 -9.42
CA GLU A 79 1.77 17.67 -9.53
C GLU A 79 3.26 17.56 -9.86
N GLY A 80 3.85 16.41 -9.59
CA GLY A 80 5.25 16.16 -9.92
C GLY A 80 5.84 15.02 -9.11
N LEU A 81 7.16 14.93 -9.13
CA LEU A 81 7.89 13.93 -8.34
C LEU A 81 8.17 14.43 -6.92
N TYR A 82 8.13 13.51 -5.97
CA TYR A 82 8.51 13.76 -4.59
C TYR A 82 9.60 12.80 -4.10
N ASN A 83 10.27 13.17 -3.01
CA ASN A 83 11.06 12.25 -2.20
C ASN A 83 10.72 12.47 -0.73
N ALA A 84 10.88 11.46 0.11
CA ALA A 84 10.67 11.55 1.54
C ALA A 84 11.85 10.94 2.33
N SER A 85 12.19 11.59 3.44
CA SER A 85 13.02 11.05 4.53
C SER A 85 12.13 10.72 5.73
N ASP A 86 12.73 10.40 6.88
CA ASP A 86 12.02 10.17 8.15
C ASP A 86 11.16 11.36 8.62
N ASP A 87 11.56 12.59 8.27
CA ASP A 87 11.01 13.82 8.84
C ASP A 87 10.74 14.92 7.81
N THR A 88 11.17 14.74 6.56
CA THR A 88 10.96 15.73 5.49
C THR A 88 10.39 15.10 4.22
N VAL A 89 9.52 15.85 3.56
CA VAL A 89 9.06 15.55 2.20
C VAL A 89 9.47 16.70 1.28
N VAL A 90 10.05 16.35 0.13
CA VAL A 90 10.46 17.28 -0.91
C VAL A 90 9.54 17.10 -2.10
N LEU A 91 8.79 18.14 -2.46
CA LEU A 91 7.88 18.15 -3.60
C LEU A 91 8.51 18.89 -4.78
N GLY A 92 8.34 18.36 -5.98
CA GLY A 92 8.80 19.00 -7.22
C GLY A 92 10.30 18.87 -7.43
N LEU A 93 10.87 17.67 -7.19
CA LEU A 93 12.32 17.40 -7.25
C LEU A 93 13.02 17.91 -8.53
N ASN A 94 12.32 17.88 -9.66
CA ASN A 94 12.86 18.25 -10.97
C ASN A 94 12.45 19.67 -11.41
N THR A 95 11.97 20.49 -10.48
CA THR A 95 11.60 21.88 -10.74
C THR A 95 12.71 22.84 -10.31
N SER A 96 12.67 24.08 -10.79
CA SER A 96 13.61 25.13 -10.34
C SER A 96 13.38 25.58 -8.90
N THR A 97 12.24 25.20 -8.30
CA THR A 97 11.81 25.62 -6.96
C THR A 97 11.20 24.46 -6.17
N PRO A 98 11.98 23.41 -5.84
CA PRO A 98 11.50 22.31 -5.01
C PRO A 98 11.04 22.84 -3.64
N GLN A 99 9.94 22.30 -3.14
CA GLN A 99 9.35 22.70 -1.86
C GLN A 99 9.68 21.66 -0.80
N ILE A 100 10.20 22.09 0.35
CA ILE A 100 10.61 21.20 1.45
C ILE A 100 9.67 21.42 2.62
N TYR A 101 9.05 20.35 3.11
CA TYR A 101 8.15 20.37 4.26
C TYR A 101 8.66 19.43 5.33
N ALA A 102 8.68 19.89 6.58
CA ALA A 102 8.76 18.99 7.72
C ALA A 102 7.43 18.27 7.86
N TYR A 103 7.47 16.97 8.14
CA TYR A 103 6.26 16.18 8.32
C TYR A 103 6.32 15.26 9.54
N LYS A 104 5.14 14.92 10.04
CA LYS A 104 4.91 13.83 10.99
C LYS A 104 3.67 13.09 10.55
N THR A 105 3.69 11.77 10.63
CA THR A 105 2.59 10.94 10.16
C THR A 105 2.19 9.88 11.18
N THR A 106 0.91 9.55 11.18
CA THR A 106 0.34 8.34 11.75
C THR A 106 -0.31 7.54 10.63
N HIS A 107 -0.92 6.40 10.95
CA HIS A 107 -1.69 5.61 10.00
C HIS A 107 -2.88 6.37 9.36
N ASN A 108 -3.36 7.46 9.99
CA ASN A 108 -4.53 8.22 9.52
C ASN A 108 -4.40 9.75 9.57
N ARG A 109 -3.26 10.30 10.01
CA ARG A 109 -3.00 11.74 10.05
C ARG A 109 -1.65 12.07 9.46
N LEU A 110 -1.61 13.11 8.65
CA LEU A 110 -0.39 13.66 8.08
C LEU A 110 -0.29 15.13 8.51
N ASN A 111 0.69 15.46 9.33
CA ASN A 111 1.04 16.84 9.66
C ASN A 111 2.14 17.32 8.71
N LEU A 112 1.89 18.38 7.95
CA LEU A 112 2.86 19.04 7.06
C LEU A 112 3.03 20.49 7.49
N ASN A 113 4.22 20.86 7.97
CA ASN A 113 4.51 22.19 8.49
C ASN A 113 3.43 22.75 9.45
N GLY A 114 2.85 21.89 10.30
CA GLY A 114 1.82 22.27 11.26
C GLY A 114 0.38 22.09 10.77
N ILE A 115 0.14 21.94 9.47
CA ILE A 115 -1.19 21.67 8.90
C ILE A 115 -1.48 20.17 8.97
N THR A 116 -2.62 19.77 9.53
CA THR A 116 -2.97 18.35 9.70
C THR A 116 -4.03 17.91 8.69
N PHE A 117 -3.63 17.02 7.80
CA PHE A 117 -4.48 16.30 6.86
C PHE A 117 -4.93 14.97 7.46
N HIS A 118 -6.09 14.48 7.02
CA HIS A 118 -6.67 13.20 7.42
C HIS A 118 -6.70 12.27 6.24
N LYS A 119 -6.29 11.02 6.46
CA LYS A 119 -6.38 9.98 5.43
C LYS A 119 -7.85 9.66 5.17
N ALA A 120 -8.24 9.51 3.90
CA ALA A 120 -9.59 9.10 3.55
C ALA A 120 -9.58 8.09 2.42
N LEU A 121 -10.62 7.26 2.36
CA LEU A 121 -10.84 6.33 1.26
C LEU A 121 -11.90 6.90 0.32
N SER A 122 -11.65 6.79 -0.98
CA SER A 122 -12.64 7.07 -2.02
C SER A 122 -13.79 6.06 -2.04
N LYS A 123 -13.63 4.87 -1.45
CA LYS A 123 -14.65 3.81 -1.35
C LYS A 123 -14.74 3.24 0.08
N PRO A 124 -15.94 2.87 0.57
CA PRO A 124 -16.15 2.38 1.93
C PRO A 124 -15.75 0.89 2.08
N LEU A 125 -14.44 0.61 2.02
CA LEU A 125 -13.90 -0.73 2.33
C LEU A 125 -13.99 -1.07 3.82
N ALA A 126 -14.04 -0.06 4.68
CA ALA A 126 -14.14 -0.26 6.12
C ALA A 126 -15.37 -1.13 6.45
N GLY A 127 -15.17 -2.13 7.30
CA GLY A 127 -16.16 -3.15 7.62
C GLY A 127 -15.55 -4.43 8.15
N ILE A 128 -16.42 -5.34 8.55
CA ILE A 128 -16.08 -6.72 8.91
C ILE A 128 -16.46 -7.59 7.71
N TRP A 129 -15.54 -8.40 7.24
CA TRP A 129 -15.66 -9.23 6.06
C TRP A 129 -15.36 -10.68 6.44
N SER A 130 -16.16 -11.62 5.96
CA SER A 130 -15.99 -13.05 6.24
C SER A 130 -16.11 -13.86 4.96
N SER A 131 -15.24 -14.86 4.81
CA SER A 131 -15.16 -15.67 3.60
C SER A 131 -16.43 -16.46 3.31
N GLN A 132 -16.90 -16.34 2.08
CA GLN A 132 -17.93 -17.19 1.46
C GLN A 132 -17.29 -18.22 0.53
N VAL A 133 -16.28 -17.79 -0.24
CA VAL A 133 -15.52 -18.63 -1.15
C VAL A 133 -14.04 -18.43 -0.89
N LEU A 134 -13.30 -19.53 -0.79
CA LEU A 134 -11.85 -19.56 -0.72
C LEU A 134 -11.34 -20.56 -1.77
N ALA A 135 -10.36 -20.15 -2.56
CA ALA A 135 -9.76 -20.98 -3.61
C ALA A 135 -8.28 -20.65 -3.81
N GLY A 136 -7.59 -21.55 -4.52
CA GLY A 136 -6.18 -21.43 -4.90
C GLY A 136 -5.24 -22.32 -4.08
N GLU A 137 -4.10 -22.67 -4.67
CA GLU A 137 -3.16 -23.67 -4.16
C GLU A 137 -2.63 -23.35 -2.75
N ASP A 138 -2.34 -22.08 -2.46
CA ASP A 138 -1.80 -21.66 -1.16
C ASP A 138 -2.80 -21.85 -0.01
N ILE A 139 -4.09 -21.60 -0.29
CA ILE A 139 -5.19 -21.81 0.65
C ILE A 139 -5.36 -23.31 0.94
N LEU A 140 -5.29 -24.13 -0.11
CA LEU A 140 -5.38 -25.59 0.00
C LEU A 140 -4.20 -26.17 0.77
N ALA A 141 -2.98 -25.75 0.46
CA ALA A 141 -1.76 -26.19 1.14
C ALA A 141 -1.77 -25.82 2.64
N SER A 142 -2.39 -24.69 2.98
CA SER A 142 -2.48 -24.18 4.35
C SER A 142 -3.71 -24.67 5.13
N ASN A 143 -4.56 -25.51 4.53
CA ASN A 143 -5.82 -26.01 5.12
C ASN A 143 -6.70 -24.91 5.73
N VAL A 144 -6.76 -23.73 5.11
CA VAL A 144 -7.58 -22.61 5.60
C VAL A 144 -9.05 -22.88 5.25
N GLN A 145 -9.91 -22.99 6.26
CA GLN A 145 -11.36 -23.16 6.08
C GLN A 145 -12.12 -21.84 6.10
N LYS A 146 -11.62 -20.86 6.86
CA LYS A 146 -12.30 -19.59 7.06
C LYS A 146 -11.30 -18.46 7.17
N LEU A 147 -11.66 -17.33 6.56
CA LEU A 147 -10.91 -16.08 6.55
C LEU A 147 -11.84 -14.95 6.99
N ASP A 148 -11.44 -14.22 8.03
CA ASP A 148 -12.09 -12.98 8.45
C ASP A 148 -11.14 -11.80 8.27
N LEU A 149 -11.62 -10.72 7.65
CA LEU A 149 -10.89 -9.48 7.46
C LEU A 149 -11.68 -8.33 8.08
N ILE A 150 -11.09 -7.65 9.05
CA ILE A 150 -11.64 -6.43 9.64
C ILE A 150 -10.82 -5.27 9.14
N LEU A 151 -11.46 -4.34 8.44
CA LEU A 151 -10.88 -3.07 7.98
C LEU A 151 -11.53 -1.94 8.77
N GLN A 152 -10.78 -1.28 9.64
CA GLN A 152 -11.30 -0.17 10.43
C GLN A 152 -11.25 1.14 9.62
N PRO A 153 -12.17 2.09 9.88
CA PRO A 153 -12.15 3.40 9.20
C PRO A 153 -10.88 4.21 9.44
N ASP A 154 -10.14 3.91 10.50
CA ASP A 154 -8.87 4.55 10.82
C ASP A 154 -7.67 3.91 10.13
N PHE A 155 -7.84 2.97 9.19
CA PHE A 155 -6.77 2.28 8.45
C PHE A 155 -6.04 1.17 9.23
N VAL A 156 -6.57 0.74 10.37
CA VAL A 156 -6.10 -0.47 11.07
C VAL A 156 -6.82 -1.71 10.53
N PHE A 157 -6.12 -2.83 10.39
CA PHE A 157 -6.74 -4.11 10.04
C PHE A 157 -6.48 -5.21 11.06
N MET A 158 -7.36 -6.21 11.02
CA MET A 158 -7.12 -7.54 11.54
C MET A 158 -7.48 -8.57 10.48
N PHE A 159 -6.57 -9.48 10.19
CA PHE A 159 -6.76 -10.61 9.30
C PHE A 159 -6.66 -11.89 10.14
N ARG A 160 -7.67 -12.76 10.07
CA ARG A 160 -7.69 -14.04 10.76
C ARG A 160 -7.95 -15.16 9.76
N ALA A 161 -7.06 -16.14 9.70
CA ALA A 161 -7.26 -17.39 8.97
C ALA A 161 -7.36 -18.54 9.98
N SER A 162 -8.37 -19.39 9.83
CA SER A 162 -8.58 -20.56 10.70
C SER A 162 -8.72 -21.84 9.87
N GLY A 163 -8.06 -22.91 10.30
CA GLY A 163 -8.09 -24.23 9.66
C GLY A 163 -8.89 -25.29 10.42
N GLU A 164 -8.98 -26.49 9.85
CA GLU A 164 -9.88 -27.57 10.35
C GLU A 164 -9.58 -28.02 11.79
N GLN A 165 -8.31 -27.94 12.20
CA GLN A 165 -7.82 -28.47 13.46
C GLN A 165 -7.77 -27.42 14.59
N GLY A 166 -8.50 -26.31 14.43
CA GLY A 166 -8.49 -25.20 15.38
C GLY A 166 -7.21 -24.37 15.35
N GLN A 167 -6.38 -24.55 14.31
CA GLN A 167 -5.23 -23.69 14.06
C GLN A 167 -5.73 -22.32 13.61
N GLU A 168 -5.22 -21.26 14.23
CA GLU A 168 -5.52 -19.88 13.86
C GLU A 168 -4.23 -19.11 13.59
N SER A 169 -4.25 -18.29 12.55
CA SER A 169 -3.25 -17.25 12.29
C SER A 169 -3.93 -15.90 12.31
N ILE A 170 -3.38 -14.97 13.09
CA ILE A 170 -3.90 -13.60 13.22
C ILE A 170 -2.78 -12.63 12.86
N LYS A 171 -3.04 -11.78 11.86
CA LYS A 171 -2.20 -10.64 11.51
C LYS A 171 -2.94 -9.35 11.84
N ARG A 172 -2.19 -8.37 12.33
CA ARG A 172 -2.69 -7.02 12.66
C ARG A 172 -1.70 -6.00 12.17
N GLY A 173 -2.20 -4.85 11.77
CA GLY A 173 -1.37 -3.77 11.30
C GLY A 173 -2.21 -2.70 10.64
N ILE A 174 -1.66 -2.08 9.60
CA ILE A 174 -2.32 -1.01 8.86
C ILE A 174 -2.57 -1.44 7.41
N TYR A 175 -3.58 -0.85 6.79
CA TYR A 175 -3.86 -1.09 5.38
C TYR A 175 -3.89 0.22 4.60
N TYR A 176 -3.55 0.14 3.33
CA TYR A 176 -3.75 1.23 2.39
C TYR A 176 -4.24 0.68 1.04
N ILE A 177 -4.78 1.58 0.23
CA ILE A 177 -5.22 1.30 -1.12
C ILE A 177 -4.29 2.02 -2.07
N GLU A 178 -3.78 1.31 -3.05
CA GLU A 178 -3.08 1.88 -4.18
C GLU A 178 -3.67 1.30 -5.46
N ASN A 179 -4.25 2.18 -6.29
CA ASN A 179 -5.01 1.77 -7.46
C ASN A 179 -6.11 0.75 -7.09
N ASP A 180 -6.05 -0.44 -7.67
CA ASP A 180 -6.92 -1.60 -7.44
C ASP A 180 -6.30 -2.62 -6.47
N HIS A 181 -5.28 -2.24 -5.70
CA HIS A 181 -4.61 -3.11 -4.73
C HIS A 181 -4.93 -2.69 -3.29
N LEU A 182 -5.29 -3.68 -2.48
CA LEU A 182 -5.32 -3.60 -1.02
C LEU A 182 -4.00 -4.15 -0.51
N VAL A 183 -3.27 -3.32 0.23
CA VAL A 183 -2.00 -3.71 0.85
C VAL A 183 -2.17 -3.74 2.36
N LEU A 184 -1.82 -4.87 2.96
CA LEU A 184 -1.83 -5.11 4.40
C LEU A 184 -0.39 -5.11 4.92
N LEU A 185 -0.02 -4.16 5.77
CA LEU A 185 1.31 -4.00 6.35
C LEU A 185 1.29 -4.39 7.83
N TYR A 186 2.18 -5.30 8.23
CA TYR A 186 2.27 -5.81 9.59
C TYR A 186 3.73 -6.00 10.00
N GLU A 187 3.99 -6.23 11.29
CA GLU A 187 5.33 -6.18 11.91
C GLU A 187 6.42 -6.94 11.16
N ASN A 188 6.09 -8.06 10.53
CA ASN A 188 7.04 -8.96 9.88
C ASN A 188 6.78 -9.16 8.38
N GLY A 189 6.09 -8.22 7.73
CA GLY A 189 5.94 -8.25 6.28
C GLY A 189 4.69 -7.57 5.78
N GLU A 190 4.40 -7.82 4.51
CA GLU A 190 3.26 -7.26 3.83
C GLU A 190 2.47 -8.31 3.07
N THR A 191 1.26 -7.97 2.65
CA THR A 191 0.46 -8.79 1.76
C THR A 191 -0.30 -7.87 0.84
N GLN A 192 -0.06 -8.03 -0.46
CA GLN A 192 -0.74 -7.29 -1.51
C GLN A 192 -1.78 -8.20 -2.18
N SER A 193 -2.96 -7.66 -2.42
CA SER A 193 -4.00 -8.33 -3.20
C SER A 193 -4.69 -7.32 -4.08
N SER A 194 -4.94 -7.67 -5.34
CA SER A 194 -5.91 -6.92 -6.13
C SER A 194 -7.29 -7.10 -5.47
N TYR A 195 -8.08 -6.04 -5.43
CA TYR A 195 -9.39 -6.04 -4.80
C TYR A 195 -10.48 -5.52 -5.74
N SER A 196 -11.69 -6.06 -5.59
CA SER A 196 -12.90 -5.44 -6.13
C SER A 196 -13.99 -5.43 -5.08
N LEU A 197 -14.75 -4.34 -5.05
CA LEU A 197 -15.83 -4.13 -4.09
C LEU A 197 -17.14 -3.93 -4.86
N ASN A 198 -18.09 -4.83 -4.63
CA ASN A 198 -19.46 -4.75 -5.14
C ASN A 198 -20.43 -4.85 -3.95
N ASP A 199 -20.90 -3.69 -3.47
CA ASP A 199 -21.74 -3.54 -2.28
C ASP A 199 -21.21 -4.26 -1.03
N ASP A 200 -21.83 -5.39 -0.69
CA ASP A 200 -21.54 -6.24 0.47
C ASP A 200 -20.62 -7.41 0.11
N THR A 201 -20.00 -7.41 -1.08
CA THR A 201 -19.04 -8.42 -1.54
C THR A 201 -17.68 -7.81 -1.84
N LEU A 202 -16.65 -8.27 -1.12
CA LEU A 202 -15.24 -7.93 -1.34
C LEU A 202 -14.50 -9.14 -1.90
N THR A 203 -14.00 -9.02 -3.12
CA THR A 203 -13.17 -10.05 -3.75
C THR A 203 -11.70 -9.66 -3.63
N LEU A 204 -10.86 -10.59 -3.19
CA LEU A 204 -9.41 -10.45 -3.09
C LEU A 204 -8.74 -11.53 -3.96
N SER A 205 -7.74 -11.12 -4.73
CA SER A 205 -6.88 -12.02 -5.49
C SER A 205 -5.41 -11.67 -5.24
N GLY A 206 -4.63 -12.66 -4.79
CA GLY A 206 -3.22 -12.49 -4.48
C GLY A 206 -2.40 -12.11 -5.71
N THR A 207 -1.57 -11.07 -5.59
CA THR A 207 -0.59 -10.75 -6.62
C THR A 207 0.66 -11.59 -6.36
N GLY A 208 0.89 -12.64 -7.14
CA GLY A 208 2.04 -13.55 -6.97
C GLY A 208 1.82 -14.71 -5.97
N THR A 209 0.67 -14.77 -5.32
CA THR A 209 0.18 -15.94 -4.57
C THR A 209 -1.07 -16.49 -5.27
N ASP A 210 -1.24 -17.82 -5.28
CA ASP A 210 -2.44 -18.43 -5.85
C ASP A 210 -3.54 -18.43 -4.77
N MET A 211 -3.97 -17.23 -4.38
CA MET A 211 -5.02 -17.01 -3.40
C MET A 211 -6.18 -16.26 -4.03
N TYR A 212 -7.38 -16.81 -3.90
CA TYR A 212 -8.64 -16.15 -4.22
C TYR A 212 -9.58 -16.23 -3.03
N ALA A 213 -10.20 -15.09 -2.67
CA ALA A 213 -11.19 -15.03 -1.62
C ALA A 213 -12.36 -14.12 -2.02
N GLU A 214 -13.59 -14.61 -1.84
CA GLU A 214 -14.81 -13.81 -1.87
C GLU A 214 -15.33 -13.67 -0.45
N LEU A 215 -15.42 -12.44 0.03
CA LEU A 215 -15.81 -12.11 1.40
C LEU A 215 -17.14 -11.35 1.40
N ALA A 216 -18.06 -11.77 2.26
CA ALA A 216 -19.30 -11.05 2.52
C ALA A 216 -19.14 -10.06 3.68
N ARG A 217 -19.75 -8.89 3.55
CA ARG A 217 -19.84 -7.90 4.63
C ARG A 217 -20.75 -8.42 5.73
N MET A 218 -20.25 -8.38 6.95
CA MET A 218 -21.02 -8.72 8.15
C MET A 218 -21.82 -7.50 8.60
N ARG A 219 -23.08 -7.73 8.99
CA ARG A 219 -24.00 -6.70 9.52
C ARG A 219 -24.06 -6.73 11.03
#